data_AF-A0A2V8JHL2-F1
#
_entry.id   AF-A0A2V8JHL2-F1
#
_cell.length_a   1.000
_cell.length_b   1.000
_cell.length_c   1.000
_cell.angle_alpha   90.00
_cell.angle_beta   90.00
_cell.angle_gamma   90.00
#
_symmetry.space_group_name_H-M   'P 1'
#
loop_
_entity.id
_entity.type
_entity.pdbx_description
1 polymer ?
#
loop_
_entity_poly.entity_id
_entity_poly.type
_entity_poly.pdbx_seq_one_letter_code
_entity_poly.pdbx_strand_id
1 'polypeptide(L)'
;MMTAPFILLFLLLRLADFTSFSYCHENTRGTYEIQCIQLDAEATGEATFKRRQAETVNVPIQLSQPAREKFMALLAATNYLDHPETFESGKKIADLGAKRLTIEMPGGNREATFNYSLRKDVTDLSAFFEGLINQETLGFDIRNAMQFEKLSIPKRLEQVENELKANRISDPDRLIPMLERIEADQQIVNYARMQAARIKKRIQTAAK
;
A
#
# COMPACT_ATOMS: atom_id res chain seq x y z
N MET A 1 38.82 35.57 -31.16
CA MET A 1 38.71 35.66 -29.69
C MET A 1 37.37 35.03 -29.32
N MET A 2 37.43 33.98 -28.51
CA MET A 2 36.36 32.99 -28.30
C MET A 2 35.09 33.56 -27.67
N THR A 3 33.95 33.22 -28.25
CA THR A 3 32.64 33.24 -27.59
C THR A 3 32.43 31.90 -26.87
N ALA A 4 32.47 31.92 -25.54
CA ALA A 4 32.14 30.76 -24.72
C ALA A 4 30.61 30.63 -24.61
N PRO A 5 30.02 29.43 -24.82
CA PRO A 5 28.59 29.24 -24.62
C PRO A 5 28.32 29.08 -23.12
N PHE A 6 27.36 29.87 -22.64
CA PHE A 6 26.79 29.79 -21.30
C PHE A 6 25.99 28.49 -21.21
N ILE A 7 26.58 27.45 -20.60
CA ILE A 7 25.87 26.20 -20.33
C ILE A 7 24.89 26.49 -19.20
N LEU A 8 23.61 26.58 -19.56
CA LEU A 8 22.49 26.65 -18.63
C LEU A 8 22.38 25.31 -17.91
N LEU A 9 22.98 25.21 -16.72
CA LEU A 9 22.84 24.06 -15.84
C LEU A 9 21.40 24.03 -15.30
N PHE A 10 20.52 23.32 -16.01
CA PHE A 10 19.22 22.93 -15.48
C PHE A 10 19.46 22.02 -14.27
N LEU A 11 19.28 22.57 -13.07
CA LEU A 11 19.19 21.82 -11.83
C LEU A 11 17.87 21.03 -11.87
N LEU A 12 17.90 19.86 -12.51
CA LEU A 12 16.88 18.84 -12.32
C LEU A 12 16.95 18.44 -10.84
N LEU A 13 16.03 18.95 -10.01
CA LEU A 13 15.71 18.25 -8.77
C LEU A 13 15.36 16.83 -9.18
N ARG A 14 16.24 15.87 -8.85
CA ARG A 14 15.93 14.46 -8.97
C ARG A 14 14.67 14.22 -8.13
N LEU A 15 13.78 13.35 -8.64
CA LEU A 15 12.82 12.62 -7.79
C LEU A 15 13.49 12.36 -6.45
N ALA A 16 12.94 12.91 -5.35
CA ALA A 16 13.69 13.03 -4.10
C ALA A 16 14.43 11.73 -3.77
N ASP A 17 15.75 11.83 -3.57
CA ASP A 17 16.63 10.71 -3.22
C ASP A 17 16.31 10.22 -1.80
N PHE A 18 15.07 9.79 -1.51
CA PHE A 18 14.73 9.19 -0.23
C PHE A 18 15.22 7.74 -0.19
N THR A 19 15.71 7.30 0.96
CA THR A 19 16.20 5.91 1.17
C THR A 19 15.07 4.99 1.56
N SER A 20 14.11 5.47 2.35
CA SER A 20 12.93 4.72 2.73
C SER A 20 11.74 5.65 2.99
N PHE A 21 10.55 5.10 2.79
CA PHE A 21 9.29 5.69 3.20
C PHE A 21 8.50 4.65 3.96
N SER A 22 7.90 5.02 5.09
CA SER A 22 7.00 4.17 5.84
C SER A 22 5.67 4.83 6.13
N TYR A 23 4.63 4.03 6.05
CA TYR A 23 3.30 4.32 6.56
C TYR A 23 2.99 3.31 7.66
N CYS A 24 2.58 3.79 8.84
CA CYS A 24 2.10 2.96 9.93
C CYS A 24 0.74 3.43 10.41
N HIS A 25 -0.20 2.50 10.59
CA HIS A 25 -1.47 2.71 11.28
C HIS A 25 -1.45 1.98 12.61
N GLU A 26 -1.56 2.75 13.70
CA GLU A 26 -1.62 2.26 15.07
C GLU A 26 -3.04 2.37 15.61
N ASN A 27 -3.57 1.25 16.15
CA ASN A 27 -4.94 1.18 16.63
C ASN A 27 -5.03 0.49 18.00
N THR A 28 -5.54 1.22 18.98
CA THR A 28 -5.68 0.74 20.37
C THR A 28 -6.94 -0.09 20.62
N ARG A 29 -7.84 -0.21 19.63
CA ARG A 29 -9.14 -0.90 19.77
C ARG A 29 -9.38 -2.00 18.73
N GLY A 30 -8.61 -2.01 17.65
CA GLY A 30 -8.69 -3.01 16.59
C GLY A 30 -8.00 -4.33 16.92
N THR A 31 -8.22 -5.33 16.06
CA THR A 31 -7.53 -6.63 16.10
C THR A 31 -6.02 -6.50 15.88
N TYR A 32 -5.63 -5.57 14.99
CA TYR A 32 -4.25 -5.18 14.77
C TYR A 32 -3.91 -3.99 15.66
N GLU A 33 -2.79 -4.08 16.37
CA GLU A 33 -2.20 -2.99 17.15
C GLU A 33 -1.42 -2.06 16.22
N ILE A 34 -0.66 -2.64 15.29
CA ILE A 34 0.19 -1.93 14.33
C ILE A 34 0.10 -2.61 12.96
N GLN A 35 -0.08 -1.83 11.92
CA GLN A 35 0.06 -2.25 10.53
C GLN A 35 0.93 -1.23 9.81
N CYS A 36 2.06 -1.68 9.25
CA CYS A 36 2.98 -0.80 8.54
C CYS A 36 3.29 -1.32 7.13
N ILE A 37 3.60 -0.39 6.25
CA ILE A 37 4.19 -0.64 4.94
C ILE A 37 5.45 0.23 4.86
N GLN A 38 6.59 -0.39 4.61
CA GLN A 38 7.86 0.30 4.34
C GLN A 38 8.28 -0.02 2.91
N LEU A 39 8.70 1.01 2.17
CA LEU A 39 9.14 0.92 0.79
C LEU A 39 10.41 1.75 0.57
N ASP A 40 11.33 1.26 -0.25
CA ASP A 40 12.45 2.02 -0.80
C ASP A 40 12.05 2.79 -2.08
N ALA A 41 13.04 3.40 -2.74
CA ALA A 41 12.86 4.16 -3.97
C ALA A 41 12.47 3.28 -5.19
N GLU A 42 12.74 2.00 -5.12
CA GLU A 42 12.35 0.97 -6.08
C GLU A 42 10.95 0.41 -5.80
N ALA A 43 10.31 0.89 -4.73
CA ALA A 43 9.05 0.40 -4.20
C ALA A 43 9.09 -1.09 -3.83
N THR A 44 10.25 -1.53 -3.36
CA THR A 44 10.50 -2.80 -2.69
C THR A 44 10.51 -2.56 -1.18
N GLY A 45 10.08 -3.55 -0.39
CA GLY A 45 10.22 -3.46 1.06
C GLY A 45 9.40 -4.52 1.78
N GLU A 46 8.73 -4.11 2.85
CA GLU A 46 7.98 -5.03 3.71
C GLU A 46 6.66 -4.44 4.24
N ALA A 47 5.71 -5.34 4.45
CA ALA A 47 4.50 -5.10 5.22
C ALA A 47 4.63 -5.76 6.60
N THR A 48 4.41 -4.99 7.65
CA THR A 48 4.50 -5.44 9.05
C THR A 48 3.11 -5.47 9.68
N PHE A 49 2.77 -6.58 10.32
CA PHE A 49 1.50 -6.75 11.02
C PHE A 49 1.75 -7.20 12.46
N LYS A 50 1.24 -6.43 13.41
CA LYS A 50 1.17 -6.81 14.83
C LYS A 50 -0.28 -6.98 15.25
N ARG A 51 -0.72 -8.23 15.38
CA ARG A 51 -2.02 -8.54 16.01
C ARG A 51 -1.87 -8.56 17.53
N ARG A 52 -2.95 -8.24 18.24
CA ARG A 52 -3.00 -8.34 19.71
C ARG A 52 -2.61 -9.75 20.14
N GLN A 53 -1.71 -9.84 21.12
CA GLN A 53 -1.28 -11.10 21.72
C GLN A 53 -0.67 -12.12 20.75
N ALA A 54 -0.27 -11.70 19.55
CA ALA A 54 0.42 -12.53 18.57
C ALA A 54 1.82 -11.98 18.28
N GLU A 55 2.67 -12.80 17.67
CA GLU A 55 3.97 -12.34 17.17
C GLU A 55 3.81 -11.36 16.00
N THR A 56 4.84 -10.53 15.79
CA THR A 56 4.91 -9.64 14.63
C THR A 56 5.18 -10.45 13.38
N VAL A 57 4.43 -10.20 12.31
CA VAL A 57 4.61 -10.85 11.01
C VAL A 57 5.10 -9.81 10.00
N ASN A 58 6.20 -10.11 9.33
CA ASN A 58 6.72 -9.32 8.22
C ASN A 58 6.53 -10.08 6.90
N VAL A 59 6.05 -9.38 5.87
CA VAL A 59 5.79 -9.93 4.54
C VAL A 59 6.54 -9.08 3.52
N PRO A 60 7.44 -9.65 2.70
CA PRO A 60 8.11 -8.89 1.67
C PRO A 60 7.11 -8.43 0.61
N ILE A 61 7.27 -7.19 0.14
CA ILE A 61 6.42 -6.58 -0.88
C ILE A 61 7.27 -5.94 -1.97
N GLN A 62 6.75 -5.96 -3.19
CA GLN A 62 7.27 -5.25 -4.34
C GLN A 62 6.07 -4.72 -5.08
N LEU A 63 5.94 -3.40 -5.19
CA LEU A 63 4.84 -2.81 -5.94
C LEU A 63 4.96 -3.11 -7.44
N SER A 64 3.81 -3.27 -8.10
CA SER A 64 3.72 -3.24 -9.56
C SER A 64 4.13 -1.87 -10.09
N GLN A 65 4.50 -1.79 -11.37
CA GLN A 65 4.91 -0.54 -11.99
C GLN A 65 3.83 0.57 -11.88
N PRO A 66 2.53 0.31 -12.17
CA PRO A 66 1.48 1.33 -12.00
C PRO A 66 1.33 1.80 -10.54
N ALA A 67 1.42 0.89 -9.57
CA ALA A 67 1.31 1.23 -8.16
C ALA A 67 2.53 2.04 -7.67
N ARG A 68 3.73 1.71 -8.15
CA ARG A 68 4.95 2.48 -7.90
C ARG A 68 4.83 3.91 -8.43
N GLU A 69 4.38 4.09 -9.67
CA GLU A 69 4.17 5.42 -10.26
C GLU A 69 3.16 6.24 -9.45
N LYS A 70 2.04 5.62 -9.06
CA LYS A 70 1.03 6.25 -8.20
C LYS A 70 1.60 6.64 -6.83
N PHE A 71 2.35 5.74 -6.19
CA PHE A 71 3.01 6.02 -4.92
C PHE A 71 3.94 7.25 -5.02
N MET A 72 4.84 7.26 -6.01
CA MET A 72 5.78 8.36 -6.21
C MET A 72 5.07 9.69 -6.47
N ALA A 73 4.01 9.68 -7.27
CA ALA A 73 3.20 10.86 -7.54
C ALA A 73 2.50 11.39 -6.28
N LEU A 74 1.91 10.49 -5.46
CA LEU A 74 1.25 10.87 -4.21
C LEU A 74 2.26 11.41 -3.18
N LEU A 75 3.44 10.79 -3.07
CA LEU A 75 4.48 11.27 -2.17
C LEU A 75 4.99 12.65 -2.58
N ALA A 76 5.25 12.87 -3.88
CA ALA A 76 5.63 14.16 -4.41
C ALA A 76 4.54 15.24 -4.18
N ALA A 77 3.26 14.88 -4.28
CA ALA A 77 2.14 15.79 -4.02
C ALA A 77 2.12 16.32 -2.56
N THR A 78 2.63 15.55 -1.60
CA THR A 78 2.82 16.00 -0.21
C THR A 78 4.04 16.89 0.00
N ASN A 79 4.76 17.22 -1.07
CA ASN A 79 6.07 17.85 -1.03
C ASN A 79 7.08 17.05 -0.18
N TYR A 80 7.05 15.72 -0.27
CA TYR A 80 7.93 14.83 0.50
C TYR A 80 7.86 15.09 2.01
N LEU A 81 6.63 15.11 2.53
CA LEU A 81 6.30 15.38 3.93
C LEU A 81 6.86 16.70 4.47
N ASP A 82 7.00 17.70 3.60
CA ASP A 82 7.33 19.06 4.05
C ASP A 82 6.16 19.64 4.85
N HIS A 83 6.48 20.39 5.90
CA HIS A 83 5.51 20.93 6.87
C HIS A 83 4.61 19.86 7.54
N PRO A 84 5.19 18.84 8.20
CA PRO A 84 4.43 17.74 8.82
C PRO A 84 3.43 18.20 9.89
N GLU A 85 3.66 19.36 10.52
CA GLU A 85 2.76 19.98 11.50
C GLU A 85 1.37 20.32 10.94
N THR A 86 1.21 20.37 9.62
CA THR A 86 -0.05 20.70 8.94
C THR A 86 -0.93 19.48 8.64
N PHE A 87 -0.46 18.27 8.97
CA PHE A 87 -1.12 17.03 8.57
C PHE A 87 -2.30 16.69 9.47
N GLU A 88 -2.21 16.99 10.76
CA GLU A 88 -3.34 16.86 11.68
C GLU A 88 -4.33 18.01 11.48
N SER A 89 -5.61 17.67 11.39
CA SER A 89 -6.70 18.62 11.15
C SER A 89 -7.02 19.56 12.30
N GLY A 90 -6.67 19.16 13.53
CA GLY A 90 -7.11 19.84 14.77
C GLY A 90 -8.61 19.74 15.05
N LYS A 91 -9.39 19.03 14.22
CA LYS A 91 -10.83 18.85 14.44
C LYS A 91 -11.08 17.84 15.55
N LYS A 92 -12.06 18.13 16.40
CA LYS A 92 -12.55 17.17 17.39
C LYS A 92 -13.37 16.08 16.69
N ILE A 93 -12.72 14.99 16.33
CA ILE A 93 -13.32 13.82 15.69
C ILE A 93 -13.14 12.58 16.55
N ALA A 94 -13.81 11.48 16.17
CA ALA A 94 -13.53 10.18 16.75
C ALA A 94 -12.07 9.78 16.49
N ASP A 95 -11.49 9.04 17.42
CA ASP A 95 -10.18 8.43 17.24
C ASP A 95 -10.31 7.23 16.30
N LEU A 96 -9.68 7.36 15.13
CA LEU A 96 -9.65 6.39 14.03
C LEU A 96 -8.33 5.59 14.02
N GLY A 97 -7.49 5.76 15.05
CA GLY A 97 -6.11 5.29 15.09
C GLY A 97 -5.13 6.30 14.51
N ALA A 98 -3.93 6.34 15.10
CA ALA A 98 -2.86 7.24 14.70
C ALA A 98 -2.18 6.72 13.43
N LYS A 99 -2.06 7.58 12.43
CA LYS A 99 -1.31 7.33 11.20
C LYS A 99 0.02 8.05 11.30
N ARG A 100 1.11 7.34 11.00
CA ARG A 100 2.46 7.88 10.95
C ARG A 100 3.02 7.72 9.56
N LEU A 101 3.49 8.82 8.98
CA LEU A 101 4.23 8.86 7.72
C LEU A 101 5.67 9.24 8.07
N THR A 102 6.65 8.45 7.65
CA THR A 102 8.07 8.76 7.83
C THR A 102 8.77 8.65 6.49
N ILE A 103 9.59 9.64 6.15
CA ILE A 103 10.48 9.60 4.99
C ILE A 103 11.91 9.83 5.44
N GLU A 104 12.79 8.92 5.06
CA GLU A 104 14.23 9.01 5.30
C GLU A 104 14.91 9.56 4.06
N MET A 105 15.66 10.65 4.22
CA MET A 105 16.43 11.28 3.15
C MET A 105 17.89 11.47 3.60
N PRO A 106 18.83 11.63 2.66
CA PRO A 106 20.25 11.88 2.97
C PRO A 106 20.46 13.08 3.91
N GLY A 107 19.58 14.08 3.86
CA GLY A 107 19.63 15.28 4.70
C GLY A 107 18.93 15.16 6.07
N GLY A 108 18.34 13.99 6.38
CA GLY A 108 17.58 13.76 7.62
C GLY A 108 16.21 13.12 7.37
N ASN A 109 15.56 12.73 8.46
CA ASN A 109 14.21 12.17 8.43
C ASN A 109 13.14 13.27 8.60
N ARG A 110 12.00 13.08 7.96
CA ARG A 110 10.77 13.84 8.24
C ARG A 110 9.68 12.88 8.64
N GLU A 111 8.90 13.27 9.64
CA GLU A 111 7.83 12.45 10.18
C GLU A 111 6.59 13.30 10.45
N ALA A 112 5.42 12.76 10.12
CA ALA A 112 4.12 13.32 10.46
C ALA A 112 3.28 12.25 11.16
N THR A 113 2.65 12.60 12.29
CA THR A 113 1.65 11.77 12.96
C THR A 113 0.31 12.49 12.99
N PHE A 114 -0.77 11.84 12.57
CA PHE A 114 -2.12 12.40 12.52
C PHE A 114 -3.18 11.31 12.66
N ASN A 115 -4.29 11.62 13.30
CA ASN A 115 -5.50 10.80 13.30
C ASN A 115 -6.32 11.07 12.02
N TYR A 116 -6.47 12.35 11.66
CA TYR A 116 -7.21 12.79 10.49
C TYR A 116 -6.63 14.05 9.88
N SER A 117 -6.69 14.13 8.55
CA SER A 117 -6.21 15.26 7.78
C SER A 117 -7.32 15.88 6.93
N LEU A 118 -7.26 17.20 6.77
CA LEU A 118 -8.07 17.94 5.79
C LEU A 118 -7.30 18.18 4.48
N ARG A 119 -6.00 17.87 4.47
CA ARG A 119 -5.13 17.98 3.31
C ARG A 119 -5.39 16.80 2.37
N LYS A 120 -5.88 17.10 1.15
CA LYS A 120 -6.31 16.06 0.21
C LYS A 120 -5.15 15.14 -0.20
N ASP A 121 -4.00 15.72 -0.51
CA ASP A 121 -2.75 15.02 -0.81
C ASP A 121 -2.33 14.03 0.29
N VAL A 122 -2.42 14.45 1.56
CA VAL A 122 -2.14 13.59 2.72
C VAL A 122 -3.16 12.46 2.82
N THR A 123 -4.45 12.76 2.65
CA THR A 123 -5.50 11.73 2.68
C THR A 123 -5.39 10.74 1.52
N ASP A 124 -5.00 11.20 0.33
CA ASP A 124 -4.83 10.34 -0.84
C ASP A 124 -3.63 9.39 -0.66
N LEU A 125 -2.49 9.92 -0.16
CA LEU A 125 -1.31 9.11 0.17
C LEU A 125 -1.65 8.07 1.25
N SER A 126 -2.34 8.49 2.32
CA SER A 126 -2.77 7.59 3.39
C SER A 126 -3.70 6.49 2.86
N ALA A 127 -4.71 6.87 2.07
CA ALA A 127 -5.66 5.91 1.49
C ALA A 127 -4.98 4.89 0.57
N PHE A 128 -3.93 5.31 -0.15
CA PHE A 128 -3.11 4.39 -0.93
C PHE A 128 -2.44 3.33 -0.06
N PHE A 129 -1.81 3.72 1.05
CA PHE A 129 -1.16 2.76 1.95
C PHE A 129 -2.15 1.89 2.74
N GLU A 130 -3.28 2.44 3.16
CA GLU A 130 -4.38 1.66 3.74
C GLU A 130 -4.89 0.58 2.78
N GLY A 131 -5.00 0.91 1.48
CA GLY A 131 -5.35 -0.06 0.46
C GLY A 131 -4.30 -1.16 0.27
N LEU A 132 -3.01 -0.86 0.48
CA LEU A 132 -1.94 -1.88 0.48
C LEU A 132 -2.04 -2.78 1.73
N ILE A 133 -2.26 -2.21 2.90
CA ILE A 133 -2.46 -2.95 4.15
C ILE A 133 -3.66 -3.92 4.03
N ASN A 134 -4.78 -3.42 3.50
CA ASN A 134 -5.97 -4.23 3.26
C ASN A 134 -5.67 -5.37 2.27
N GLN A 135 -5.01 -5.06 1.15
CA GLN A 135 -4.60 -6.05 0.16
C GLN A 135 -3.71 -7.16 0.74
N GLU A 136 -2.70 -6.80 1.53
CA GLU A 136 -1.81 -7.78 2.16
C GLU A 136 -2.53 -8.63 3.20
N THR A 137 -3.47 -8.04 3.94
CA THR A 137 -4.33 -8.77 4.88
C THR A 137 -5.18 -9.82 4.15
N LEU A 138 -5.84 -9.45 3.05
CA LEU A 138 -6.60 -10.37 2.20
C LEU A 138 -5.71 -11.47 1.60
N GLY A 139 -4.51 -11.10 1.15
CA GLY A 139 -3.54 -12.03 0.58
C GLY A 139 -3.06 -13.07 1.60
N PHE A 140 -2.76 -12.64 2.82
CA PHE A 140 -2.39 -13.54 3.92
C PHE A 140 -3.52 -14.53 4.23
N ASP A 141 -4.74 -14.01 4.35
CA ASP A 141 -5.94 -14.78 4.65
C ASP A 141 -6.24 -15.84 3.58
N ILE A 142 -6.04 -15.51 2.30
CA ILE A 142 -6.20 -16.46 1.19
C ILE A 142 -5.08 -17.51 1.21
N ARG A 143 -3.82 -17.12 1.41
CA ARG A 143 -2.70 -18.08 1.51
C ARG A 143 -2.91 -19.08 2.65
N ASN A 144 -3.38 -18.59 3.79
CA ASN A 144 -3.75 -19.44 4.93
C ASN A 144 -4.87 -20.43 4.55
N ALA A 145 -5.93 -19.96 3.90
CA ALA A 145 -7.02 -20.83 3.45
C ALA A 145 -6.59 -21.87 2.42
N MET A 146 -5.70 -21.51 1.48
CA MET A 146 -5.14 -22.46 0.53
C MET A 146 -4.41 -23.61 1.23
N GLN A 147 -3.78 -23.34 2.38
CA GLN A 147 -3.03 -24.35 3.11
C GLN A 147 -3.91 -25.20 4.04
N PHE A 148 -4.82 -24.56 4.80
CA PHE A 148 -5.48 -25.22 5.93
C PHE A 148 -7.00 -25.33 5.80
N GLU A 149 -7.65 -24.47 5.01
CA GLU A 149 -9.11 -24.32 5.00
C GLU A 149 -9.66 -24.05 3.59
N LYS A 150 -9.38 -24.94 2.62
CA LYS A 150 -9.69 -24.72 1.20
C LYS A 150 -11.18 -24.43 0.93
N LEU A 151 -12.08 -24.93 1.77
CA LEU A 151 -13.52 -24.67 1.69
C LEU A 151 -13.90 -23.20 1.97
N SER A 152 -13.03 -22.43 2.63
CA SER A 152 -13.26 -21.00 2.93
C SER A 152 -12.89 -20.06 1.77
N ILE A 153 -12.18 -20.55 0.75
CA ILE A 153 -11.65 -19.74 -0.36
C ILE A 153 -12.74 -18.96 -1.13
N PRO A 154 -13.92 -19.52 -1.46
CA PRO A 154 -14.98 -18.76 -2.14
C PRO A 154 -15.35 -17.45 -1.41
N LYS A 155 -15.50 -17.51 -0.08
CA LYS A 155 -15.84 -16.34 0.75
C LYS A 155 -14.71 -15.30 0.76
N ARG A 156 -13.46 -15.76 0.77
CA ARG A 156 -12.29 -14.86 0.74
C ARG A 156 -12.13 -14.19 -0.63
N LEU A 157 -12.43 -14.89 -1.72
CA LEU A 157 -12.48 -14.29 -3.05
C LEU A 157 -13.63 -13.28 -3.20
N GLU A 158 -14.78 -13.53 -2.55
CA GLU A 158 -15.88 -12.55 -2.50
C GLU A 158 -15.46 -11.27 -1.77
N GLN A 159 -14.71 -11.39 -0.67
CA GLN A 159 -14.11 -10.24 0.02
C GLN A 159 -13.19 -9.45 -0.93
N VAL A 160 -12.29 -10.13 -1.66
CA VAL A 160 -11.44 -9.47 -2.66
C VAL A 160 -12.28 -8.73 -3.71
N GLU A 161 -13.35 -9.33 -4.24
CA GLU A 161 -14.22 -8.67 -5.21
C GLU A 161 -14.88 -7.41 -4.66
N ASN A 162 -15.33 -7.44 -3.41
CA ASN A 162 -15.98 -6.32 -2.74
C ASN A 162 -14.98 -5.18 -2.50
N GLU A 163 -13.77 -5.51 -2.05
CA GLU A 163 -12.70 -4.54 -1.82
C GLU A 163 -12.22 -3.91 -3.14
N LEU A 164 -12.15 -4.68 -4.23
CA LEU A 164 -11.91 -4.14 -5.58
C LEU A 164 -13.02 -3.20 -6.05
N LYS A 165 -14.31 -3.54 -5.82
CA LYS A 165 -15.45 -2.67 -6.17
C LYS A 165 -15.44 -1.37 -5.37
N ALA A 166 -14.99 -1.42 -4.12
CA ALA A 166 -14.91 -0.26 -3.25
C ALA A 166 -13.65 0.59 -3.45
N ASN A 167 -12.77 0.24 -4.40
CA ASN A 167 -11.47 0.88 -4.63
C ASN A 167 -10.58 0.90 -3.37
N ARG A 168 -10.62 -0.18 -2.57
CA ARG A 168 -9.82 -0.35 -1.34
C ARG A 168 -8.63 -1.29 -1.51
N ILE A 169 -8.22 -1.53 -2.75
CA ILE A 169 -7.01 -2.30 -3.10
C ILE A 169 -6.14 -1.41 -3.97
N SER A 170 -4.94 -1.11 -3.50
CA SER A 170 -4.07 -0.11 -4.13
C SER A 170 -3.18 -0.67 -5.23
N ASP A 171 -2.88 -1.96 -5.20
CA ASP A 171 -2.07 -2.63 -6.21
C ASP A 171 -2.68 -3.98 -6.65
N PRO A 172 -3.82 -3.94 -7.39
CA PRO A 172 -4.53 -5.14 -7.77
C PRO A 172 -3.71 -6.15 -8.58
N ASP A 173 -2.73 -5.70 -9.38
CA ASP A 173 -1.91 -6.57 -10.24
C ASP A 173 -1.14 -7.61 -9.44
N ARG A 174 -0.70 -7.26 -8.21
CA ARG A 174 -0.02 -8.20 -7.31
C ARG A 174 -0.90 -9.35 -6.82
N LEU A 175 -2.22 -9.29 -6.99
CA LEU A 175 -3.12 -10.39 -6.68
C LEU A 175 -3.15 -11.46 -7.78
N ILE A 176 -2.75 -11.13 -9.01
CA ILE A 176 -2.82 -12.02 -10.17
C ILE A 176 -2.12 -13.38 -9.91
N PRO A 177 -0.86 -13.44 -9.43
CA PRO A 177 -0.19 -14.72 -9.23
C PRO A 177 -0.91 -15.63 -8.21
N MET A 178 -1.55 -15.06 -7.20
CA MET A 178 -2.34 -15.81 -6.22
C MET A 178 -3.63 -16.33 -6.84
N LEU A 179 -4.32 -15.51 -7.65
CA LEU A 179 -5.53 -15.90 -8.36
C LEU A 179 -5.25 -17.03 -9.37
N GLU A 180 -4.11 -16.99 -10.06
CA GLU A 180 -3.66 -18.05 -10.97
C GLU A 180 -3.40 -19.37 -10.24
N ARG A 181 -2.77 -19.33 -9.06
CA ARG A 181 -2.57 -20.52 -8.24
C ARG A 181 -3.91 -21.13 -7.81
N ILE A 182 -4.89 -20.31 -7.44
CA ILE A 182 -6.23 -20.79 -7.09
C ILE A 182 -6.92 -21.41 -8.31
N GLU A 183 -6.86 -20.76 -9.46
CA GLU A 183 -7.44 -21.26 -10.72
C GLU A 183 -6.85 -22.62 -11.12
N ALA A 184 -5.56 -22.84 -10.90
CA ALA A 184 -4.84 -24.06 -11.25
C ALA A 184 -5.00 -25.22 -10.23
N ASP A 185 -5.30 -24.94 -8.96
CA ASP A 185 -5.36 -25.97 -7.90
C ASP A 185 -6.65 -26.79 -7.98
N GLN A 186 -6.53 -28.05 -8.43
CA GLN A 186 -7.66 -28.98 -8.56
C GLN A 186 -8.27 -29.42 -7.23
N GLN A 187 -7.58 -29.21 -6.10
CA GLN A 187 -8.12 -29.50 -4.77
C GLN A 187 -9.05 -28.38 -4.26
N ILE A 188 -9.09 -27.23 -4.95
CA ILE A 188 -10.03 -26.15 -4.67
C ILE A 188 -11.31 -26.38 -5.45
N VAL A 189 -12.46 -26.13 -4.81
CA VAL A 189 -13.78 -26.28 -5.43
C VAL A 189 -13.90 -25.49 -6.73
N ASN A 190 -14.48 -26.09 -7.78
CA ASN A 190 -14.52 -25.51 -9.12
C ASN A 190 -15.10 -24.09 -9.16
N TYR A 191 -16.11 -23.81 -8.34
CA TYR A 191 -16.69 -22.48 -8.22
C TYR A 191 -15.66 -21.40 -7.83
N ALA A 192 -14.81 -21.66 -6.83
CA ALA A 192 -13.76 -20.72 -6.42
C ALA A 192 -12.71 -20.52 -7.52
N ARG A 193 -12.36 -21.58 -8.25
CA ARG A 193 -11.43 -21.51 -9.39
C ARG A 193 -11.97 -20.58 -10.48
N MET A 194 -13.25 -20.73 -10.83
CA MET A 194 -13.94 -19.87 -11.79
C MET A 194 -14.06 -18.41 -11.30
N GLN A 195 -14.28 -18.21 -9.99
CA GLN A 195 -14.32 -16.89 -9.38
C GLN A 195 -12.94 -16.20 -9.46
N ALA A 196 -11.86 -16.92 -9.13
CA ALA A 196 -10.50 -16.40 -9.24
C ALA A 196 -10.15 -15.99 -10.68
N ALA A 197 -10.49 -16.81 -11.67
CA ALA A 197 -10.31 -16.49 -13.08
C ALA A 197 -11.06 -15.20 -13.50
N ARG A 198 -12.28 -15.00 -13.00
CA ARG A 198 -13.08 -13.80 -13.25
C ARG A 198 -12.46 -12.56 -12.63
N ILE A 199 -12.00 -12.64 -11.37
CA ILE A 199 -11.32 -11.55 -10.67
C ILE A 199 -10.06 -11.16 -11.42
N LYS A 200 -9.24 -12.15 -11.79
CA LYS A 200 -8.00 -11.96 -12.57
C LYS A 200 -8.29 -11.21 -13.87
N LYS A 201 -9.29 -11.67 -14.64
CA LYS A 201 -9.69 -11.01 -15.89
C LYS A 201 -10.13 -9.57 -15.68
N ARG A 202 -10.86 -9.27 -14.60
CA ARG A 202 -11.29 -7.91 -14.25
C ARG A 202 -10.08 -7.00 -13.97
N ILE A 203 -9.11 -7.47 -13.19
CA ILE A 203 -7.87 -6.73 -12.90
C ILE A 203 -7.13 -6.42 -14.21
N GLN A 204 -6.88 -7.45 -15.02
CA GLN A 204 -6.18 -7.32 -16.31
C GLN A 204 -6.89 -6.41 -17.33
N THR A 205 -8.22 -6.28 -17.23
CA THR A 205 -8.99 -5.40 -18.13
C THR A 205 -9.01 -3.96 -17.61
N ALA A 206 -9.00 -3.76 -16.29
CA ALA A 206 -8.97 -2.43 -15.68
C ALA A 206 -7.58 -1.75 -15.79
N ALA A 207 -6.51 -2.54 -15.98
CA ALA A 207 -5.16 -2.05 -16.22
C ALA A 207 -4.90 -1.59 -17.68
N LYS A 208 -5.88 -1.78 -18.59
CA LYS A 208 -5.84 -1.31 -19.98
C LYS A 208 -6.62 -0.01 -20.13
#